data_AF-A0AA38NHC4-F1
#
_entry.id   AF-A0AA38NHC4-F1
#
_cell.length_a   1.000
_cell.length_b   1.000
_cell.length_c   1.000
_cell.angle_alpha   90.00
_cell.angle_beta   90.00
_cell.angle_gamma   90.00
#
_symmetry.space_group_name_H-M   'P 1'
#
loop_
_entity.id
_entity.type
_entity.pdbx_description
1 polymer ?
#
loop_
_entity_poly.entity_id
_entity_poly.type
_entity_poly.pdbx_seq_one_letter_code
_entity_poly.pdbx_strand_id
1 'polypeptide(L)'
;LWVAAVTRGGVFLDSGKIGLPSDDSEPAEEEAHLRARLHTIIGLTPADYKPASRLAARAYVYNMRHYNWSNEFGPFLPTSTEGSGIGRVNWVHMRHIHHSITMHMLELADDAAFEVVIYPLSFPYTQIIIPEGIDLDQEEDWAGVNGVWTVSFCFVDHSLLLQTGGFRESLLTGPAFQEMFRSMKLTLQVTSVKEDPNHPGRPRIYFLGAIAEPSNGSSTVNGYVCMTDDNQIRWHFVSGEQGQAIWSSEGVQVGGIRSSYGVLGSWTTIFHDEDDPVGELVEPR
;
A
#
# COMPACT_ATOMS: atom_id res chain seq x y z
N LEU A 1 4.42 23.18 -0.30
CA LEU A 1 3.90 23.86 -1.51
C LEU A 1 4.97 24.00 -2.61
N TRP A 2 6.12 24.65 -2.37
CA TRP A 2 7.16 24.78 -3.41
C TRP A 2 7.67 23.44 -3.94
N VAL A 3 7.99 22.47 -3.07
CA VAL A 3 8.43 21.13 -3.49
C VAL A 3 7.39 20.47 -4.39
N ALA A 4 6.12 20.42 -3.96
CA ALA A 4 5.02 19.90 -4.76
C ALA A 4 4.87 20.60 -6.13
N ALA A 5 5.05 21.93 -6.18
CA ALA A 5 5.00 22.69 -7.43
C ALA A 5 6.17 22.38 -8.39
N VAL A 6 7.35 22.10 -7.86
CA VAL A 6 8.53 21.67 -8.64
C VAL A 6 8.37 20.22 -9.10
N THR A 7 7.76 19.38 -8.27
CA THR A 7 7.68 17.94 -8.54
C THR A 7 6.45 17.50 -9.34
N ARG A 8 5.40 18.33 -9.43
CA ARG A 8 4.13 17.98 -10.11
C ARG A 8 4.26 17.51 -11.55
N GLY A 9 5.28 17.97 -12.27
CA GLY A 9 5.48 17.60 -13.68
C GLY A 9 5.98 16.18 -13.86
N GLY A 10 6.43 15.52 -12.79
CA GLY A 10 6.95 14.15 -12.82
C GLY A 10 8.19 13.95 -13.71
N VAL A 11 8.82 15.03 -14.20
CA VAL A 11 9.90 14.94 -15.20
C VAL A 11 11.09 14.15 -14.66
N PHE A 12 11.41 14.28 -13.37
CA PHE A 12 12.48 13.56 -12.69
C PHE A 12 12.13 12.11 -12.33
N LEU A 13 10.88 11.67 -12.56
CA LEU A 13 10.44 10.29 -12.37
C LEU A 13 10.50 9.49 -13.68
N ASP A 14 10.73 10.16 -14.81
CA ASP A 14 10.75 9.58 -16.15
C ASP A 14 12.21 9.38 -16.60
N SER A 15 12.70 8.15 -16.48
CA SER A 15 14.09 7.76 -16.78
C SER A 15 14.55 8.19 -18.18
N GLY A 16 13.66 8.09 -19.16
CA GLY A 16 13.92 8.50 -20.55
C GLY A 16 14.08 10.01 -20.71
N LYS A 17 13.38 10.83 -19.91
CA LYS A 17 13.50 12.29 -19.94
C LYS A 17 14.74 12.81 -19.22
N ILE A 18 15.24 12.07 -18.24
CA ILE A 18 16.46 12.44 -17.50
C ILE A 18 17.73 11.78 -18.06
N GLY A 19 17.61 11.03 -19.17
CA GLY A 19 18.76 10.54 -19.95
C GLY A 19 19.54 9.42 -19.27
N LEU A 20 18.87 8.60 -18.48
CA LEU A 20 19.52 7.51 -17.74
C LEU A 20 19.64 6.23 -18.58
N PRO A 21 20.65 5.40 -18.30
CA PRO A 21 20.84 4.11 -18.97
C PRO A 21 19.66 3.14 -18.72
N SER A 22 19.47 2.20 -19.64
CA SER A 22 18.38 1.20 -19.60
C SER A 22 18.47 0.26 -18.39
N ASP A 23 17.31 -0.25 -17.97
CA ASP A 23 17.02 -0.90 -16.67
C ASP A 23 17.78 -2.22 -16.33
N ASP A 24 18.70 -2.70 -17.16
CA ASP A 24 19.29 -4.05 -17.02
C ASP A 24 20.54 -4.12 -16.09
N SER A 25 20.82 -3.10 -15.29
CA SER A 25 21.98 -3.09 -14.37
C SER A 25 21.54 -2.96 -12.91
N GLU A 26 22.27 -3.53 -11.93
CA GLU A 26 21.95 -3.38 -10.49
C GLU A 26 21.75 -1.91 -10.05
N PRO A 27 22.59 -0.94 -10.50
CA PRO A 27 22.33 0.47 -10.22
C PRO A 27 20.99 0.97 -10.76
N ALA A 28 20.50 0.40 -11.86
CA ALA A 28 19.21 0.76 -12.45
C ALA A 28 18.03 0.17 -11.66
N GLU A 29 18.18 -1.01 -11.05
CA GLU A 29 17.16 -1.57 -10.15
C GLU A 29 17.02 -0.73 -8.87
N GLU A 30 18.13 -0.42 -8.20
CA GLU A 30 18.11 0.45 -7.01
C GLU A 30 17.48 1.81 -7.35
N GLU A 31 17.85 2.38 -8.50
CA GLU A 31 17.27 3.64 -8.94
C GLU A 31 15.78 3.53 -9.25
N ALA A 32 15.32 2.44 -9.86
CA ALA A 32 13.89 2.19 -10.09
C ALA A 32 13.11 2.18 -8.77
N HIS A 33 13.64 1.53 -7.72
CA HIS A 33 13.05 1.54 -6.39
C HIS A 33 13.04 2.95 -5.77
N LEU A 34 14.11 3.72 -5.87
CA LEU A 34 14.17 5.10 -5.35
C LEU A 34 13.18 6.02 -6.05
N ARG A 35 13.07 5.93 -7.38
CA ARG A 35 12.09 6.70 -8.17
C ARG A 35 10.67 6.28 -7.83
N ALA A 36 10.41 4.98 -7.71
CA ALA A 36 9.10 4.48 -7.34
C ALA A 36 8.68 4.93 -5.93
N ARG A 37 9.60 4.89 -4.96
CA ARG A 37 9.38 5.43 -3.62
C ARG A 37 9.04 6.92 -3.65
N LEU A 38 9.84 7.70 -4.38
CA LEU A 38 9.63 9.13 -4.54
C LEU A 38 8.27 9.43 -5.19
N HIS A 39 7.88 8.64 -6.19
CA HIS A 39 6.58 8.75 -6.85
C HIS A 39 5.43 8.45 -5.88
N THR A 40 5.50 7.37 -5.10
CA THR A 40 4.49 7.04 -4.07
C THR A 40 4.35 8.17 -3.06
N ILE A 41 5.46 8.75 -2.60
CA ILE A 41 5.47 9.86 -1.63
C ILE A 41 4.86 11.13 -2.23
N ILE A 42 5.22 11.48 -3.48
CA ILE A 42 4.78 12.73 -4.10
C ILE A 42 3.31 12.69 -4.47
N GLY A 43 2.84 11.55 -4.98
CA GLY A 43 1.50 11.38 -5.49
C GLY A 43 1.48 11.18 -7.01
N LEU A 44 0.28 11.25 -7.59
CA LEU A 44 0.06 11.13 -9.02
C LEU A 44 0.68 12.31 -9.78
N THR A 45 1.08 12.02 -11.00
CA THR A 45 1.60 12.94 -12.00
C THR A 45 0.70 12.91 -13.23
N PRO A 46 0.79 13.89 -14.14
CA PRO A 46 0.03 13.85 -15.41
C PRO A 46 0.29 12.59 -16.25
N ALA A 47 1.43 11.92 -16.08
CA ALA A 47 1.73 10.69 -16.81
C ALA A 47 0.86 9.50 -16.36
N ASP A 48 0.38 9.50 -15.12
CA ASP A 48 -0.39 8.40 -14.51
C ASP A 48 -1.82 8.32 -15.04
N TYR A 49 -2.31 9.42 -15.62
CA TYR A 49 -3.66 9.53 -16.20
C TYR A 49 -3.76 8.87 -17.57
N LYS A 50 -2.61 8.64 -18.23
CA LYS A 50 -2.57 8.00 -19.54
C LYS A 50 -3.18 6.60 -19.42
N PRO A 51 -4.07 6.18 -20.36
CA PRO A 51 -4.67 4.86 -20.33
C PRO A 51 -3.64 3.72 -20.21
N ALA A 52 -2.50 3.85 -20.88
CA ALA A 52 -1.40 2.88 -20.80
C ALA A 52 -0.80 2.77 -19.38
N SER A 53 -0.61 3.90 -18.68
CA SER A 53 -0.08 3.90 -17.31
C SER A 53 -1.07 3.27 -16.33
N ARG A 54 -2.36 3.58 -16.48
CA ARG A 54 -3.44 2.97 -15.67
C ARG A 54 -3.52 1.47 -15.88
N LEU A 55 -3.43 1.03 -17.14
CA LEU A 55 -3.41 -0.38 -17.48
C LEU A 55 -2.19 -1.08 -16.86
N ALA A 56 -0.99 -0.49 -16.98
CA ALA A 56 0.22 -1.06 -16.40
C ALA A 56 0.12 -1.22 -14.88
N ALA A 57 -0.43 -0.22 -14.17
CA ALA A 57 -0.62 -0.32 -12.72
C ALA A 57 -1.57 -1.44 -12.31
N ARG A 58 -2.76 -1.50 -12.92
CA ARG A 58 -3.72 -2.58 -12.67
C ARG A 58 -3.14 -3.95 -13.03
N ALA A 59 -2.44 -4.02 -14.16
CA ALA A 59 -1.83 -5.26 -14.62
C ALA A 59 -0.77 -5.77 -13.66
N TYR A 60 0.01 -4.87 -13.08
CA TYR A 60 0.97 -5.22 -12.05
C TYR A 60 0.28 -5.72 -10.77
N VAL A 61 -0.73 -5.00 -10.28
CA VAL A 61 -1.39 -5.32 -9.01
C VAL A 61 -2.19 -6.62 -9.09
N TYR A 62 -2.93 -6.86 -10.17
CA TYR A 62 -3.74 -8.07 -10.31
C TYR A 62 -2.98 -9.28 -10.87
N ASN A 63 -1.67 -9.14 -11.11
CA ASN A 63 -0.84 -10.28 -11.46
C ASN A 63 -0.43 -11.05 -10.20
N MET A 64 -1.13 -12.16 -9.95
CA MET A 64 -0.91 -13.05 -8.78
C MET A 64 0.54 -13.53 -8.62
N ARG A 65 1.34 -13.55 -9.70
CA ARG A 65 2.77 -13.94 -9.62
C ARG A 65 3.60 -13.04 -8.72
N HIS A 66 3.15 -11.81 -8.47
CA HIS A 66 3.79 -10.88 -7.55
C HIS A 66 3.49 -11.16 -6.08
N TYR A 67 2.67 -12.16 -5.76
CA TYR A 67 2.29 -12.50 -4.39
C TYR A 67 2.60 -13.97 -4.12
N ASN A 68 3.48 -14.23 -3.16
CA ASN A 68 3.92 -15.58 -2.85
C ASN A 68 4.49 -15.64 -1.43
N TRP A 69 4.80 -16.84 -0.96
CA TRP A 69 5.33 -17.05 0.39
C TRP A 69 6.66 -16.34 0.65
N SER A 70 7.47 -16.05 -0.38
CA SER A 70 8.76 -15.37 -0.19
C SER A 70 8.62 -13.88 0.11
N ASN A 71 7.48 -13.27 -0.24
CA ASN A 71 7.17 -11.88 0.10
C ASN A 71 5.94 -11.72 1.01
N GLU A 72 5.52 -12.83 1.62
CA GLU A 72 4.33 -12.91 2.49
C GLU A 72 3.08 -12.29 1.85
N PHE A 73 2.97 -12.36 0.53
CA PHE A 73 1.84 -11.82 -0.24
C PHE A 73 1.63 -10.30 -0.08
N GLY A 74 2.70 -9.58 0.27
CA GLY A 74 2.72 -8.12 0.37
C GLY A 74 3.66 -7.46 -0.64
N PRO A 75 3.71 -6.12 -0.65
CA PRO A 75 4.61 -5.34 -1.49
C PRO A 75 6.04 -5.34 -0.93
N PHE A 76 6.59 -6.53 -0.74
CA PHE A 76 7.91 -6.75 -0.16
C PHE A 76 8.81 -7.53 -1.12
N LEU A 77 10.11 -7.33 -0.93
CA LEU A 77 11.14 -8.17 -1.54
C LEU A 77 11.49 -9.29 -0.56
N PRO A 78 11.81 -10.50 -1.07
CA PRO A 78 12.26 -11.58 -0.22
C PRO A 78 13.52 -11.16 0.54
N THR A 79 13.64 -11.63 1.77
CA THR A 79 14.86 -11.42 2.55
C THR A 79 16.05 -12.07 1.87
N SER A 80 17.21 -11.41 1.91
CA SER A 80 18.49 -12.04 1.56
C SER A 80 19.04 -12.94 2.67
N THR A 81 18.42 -12.92 3.85
CA THR A 81 18.84 -13.67 5.03
C THR A 81 17.84 -14.79 5.31
N GLU A 82 18.23 -16.04 5.05
CA GLU A 82 17.38 -17.21 5.32
C GLU A 82 16.84 -17.19 6.76
N GLY A 83 15.51 -17.26 6.89
CA GLY A 83 14.83 -17.32 8.18
C GLY A 83 14.59 -15.98 8.90
N SER A 84 14.96 -14.83 8.32
CA SER A 84 14.69 -13.51 8.95
C SER A 84 13.26 -12.97 8.74
N GLY A 85 12.46 -13.61 7.88
CA GLY A 85 11.12 -13.13 7.52
C GLY A 85 11.16 -12.22 6.29
N ILE A 86 10.45 -11.08 6.34
CA ILE A 86 10.38 -10.10 5.25
C ILE A 86 11.66 -9.27 5.15
N GLY A 87 12.15 -9.07 3.92
CA GLY A 87 13.26 -8.17 3.62
C GLY A 87 12.84 -6.71 3.52
N ARG A 88 13.07 -6.12 2.33
CA ARG A 88 12.88 -4.68 2.07
C ARG A 88 11.55 -4.39 1.40
N VAL A 89 11.09 -3.14 1.42
CA VAL A 89 9.86 -2.76 0.69
C VAL A 89 10.09 -2.79 -0.82
N ASN A 90 9.18 -3.44 -1.55
CA ASN A 90 9.12 -3.36 -3.00
C ASN A 90 8.42 -2.06 -3.42
N TRP A 91 9.19 -0.99 -3.52
CA TRP A 91 8.66 0.32 -3.91
C TRP A 91 8.06 0.38 -5.32
N VAL A 92 8.49 -0.48 -6.25
CA VAL A 92 7.85 -0.60 -7.57
C VAL A 92 6.43 -1.12 -7.42
N HIS A 93 6.23 -2.15 -6.61
CA HIS A 93 4.90 -2.68 -6.26
C HIS A 93 4.06 -1.63 -5.53
N MET A 94 4.63 -0.94 -4.53
CA MET A 94 3.95 0.14 -3.81
C MET A 94 3.46 1.25 -4.73
N ARG A 95 4.26 1.63 -5.75
CA ARG A 95 3.84 2.64 -6.75
C ARG A 95 2.62 2.17 -7.54
N HIS A 96 2.58 0.91 -7.96
CA HIS A 96 1.43 0.39 -8.71
C HIS A 96 0.17 0.30 -7.85
N ILE A 97 0.29 -0.12 -6.58
CA ILE A 97 -0.81 -0.09 -5.60
C ILE A 97 -1.31 1.35 -5.43
N HIS A 98 -0.40 2.28 -5.13
CA HIS A 98 -0.71 3.70 -4.95
C HIS A 98 -1.44 4.28 -6.16
N HIS A 99 -0.93 4.02 -7.36
CA HIS A 99 -1.51 4.51 -8.60
C HIS A 99 -2.92 3.98 -8.78
N SER A 100 -3.11 2.66 -8.69
CA SER A 100 -4.39 2.01 -8.91
C SER A 100 -5.47 2.53 -7.95
N ILE A 101 -5.19 2.52 -6.64
CA ILE A 101 -6.17 2.92 -5.63
C ILE A 101 -6.48 4.42 -5.64
N THR A 102 -5.47 5.26 -5.88
CA THR A 102 -5.67 6.72 -5.93
C THR A 102 -6.56 7.13 -7.10
N MET A 103 -6.49 6.42 -8.24
CA MET A 103 -7.35 6.71 -9.39
C MET A 103 -8.84 6.52 -9.09
N HIS A 104 -9.21 5.66 -8.13
CA HIS A 104 -10.58 5.57 -7.63
C HIS A 104 -10.94 6.71 -6.70
N MET A 105 -10.02 7.08 -5.82
CA MET A 105 -10.26 8.16 -4.83
C MET A 105 -10.46 9.53 -5.48
N LEU A 106 -9.88 9.77 -6.65
CA LEU A 106 -9.87 11.08 -7.27
C LEU A 106 -10.93 11.31 -8.35
N GLU A 107 -11.73 10.30 -8.76
CA GLU A 107 -12.77 10.37 -9.81
C GLU A 107 -12.64 11.60 -10.73
N LEU A 108 -11.63 11.58 -11.62
CA LEU A 108 -11.33 12.78 -12.38
C LEU A 108 -12.34 12.95 -13.50
N ALA A 109 -13.12 14.03 -13.39
CA ALA A 109 -13.91 14.60 -14.47
C ALA A 109 -13.01 14.76 -15.71
N ASP A 110 -13.39 14.11 -16.81
CA ASP A 110 -12.61 13.89 -18.04
C ASP A 110 -12.03 15.16 -18.72
N ASP A 111 -12.30 16.38 -18.22
CA ASP A 111 -11.86 17.64 -18.82
C ASP A 111 -11.30 18.68 -17.82
N ALA A 112 -11.13 18.35 -16.54
CA ALA A 112 -10.52 19.28 -15.60
C ALA A 112 -8.98 19.22 -15.71
N ALA A 113 -8.37 20.35 -16.08
CA ALA A 113 -6.93 20.56 -15.92
C ALA A 113 -6.49 20.07 -14.54
N PHE A 114 -5.37 19.34 -14.47
CA PHE A 114 -4.82 18.73 -13.26
C PHE A 114 -4.70 19.76 -12.10
N GLU A 115 -5.79 19.93 -11.34
CA GLU A 115 -5.92 20.88 -10.23
C GLU A 115 -5.86 20.20 -8.86
N VAL A 116 -5.69 18.88 -8.80
CA VAL A 116 -5.50 18.17 -7.53
C VAL A 116 -4.03 18.24 -7.12
N VAL A 117 -3.64 19.38 -6.55
CA VAL A 117 -2.27 19.60 -6.03
C VAL A 117 -2.03 18.83 -4.73
N ILE A 118 -3.09 18.56 -3.97
CA ILE A 118 -3.04 17.96 -2.62
C ILE A 118 -4.26 17.08 -2.41
N TYR A 119 -4.04 15.82 -2.08
CA TYR A 119 -5.08 14.84 -1.74
C TYR A 119 -4.53 13.81 -0.73
N PRO A 120 -5.37 13.09 0.02
CA PRO A 120 -4.90 11.99 0.88
C PRO A 120 -4.08 11.02 0.04
N LEU A 121 -2.89 10.59 0.49
CA LEU A 121 -1.89 9.85 -0.31
C LEU A 121 -0.99 10.70 -1.23
N SER A 122 -0.66 11.92 -0.79
CA SER A 122 0.34 12.78 -1.44
C SER A 122 1.28 13.43 -0.42
N PHE A 123 2.34 14.09 -0.92
CA PHE A 123 3.46 14.60 -0.13
C PHE A 123 3.08 15.33 1.18
N PRO A 124 2.07 16.23 1.23
CA PRO A 124 1.73 16.95 2.47
C PRO A 124 1.29 16.04 3.62
N TYR A 125 0.82 14.83 3.32
CA TYR A 125 0.36 13.88 4.32
C TYR A 125 1.50 13.02 4.88
N THR A 126 2.68 13.02 4.25
CA THR A 126 3.84 12.19 4.64
C THR A 126 4.60 12.69 5.88
N GLN A 127 4.16 13.78 6.48
CA GLN A 127 4.87 14.42 7.59
C GLN A 127 4.83 13.56 8.85
N ILE A 128 5.89 13.65 9.66
CA ILE A 128 5.94 13.07 11.00
C ILE A 128 4.98 13.87 11.90
N ILE A 129 4.09 13.17 12.61
CA ILE A 129 3.13 13.79 13.53
C ILE A 129 3.38 13.28 14.95
N ILE A 130 4.15 14.04 15.73
CA ILE A 130 4.46 13.73 17.12
C ILE A 130 3.95 14.89 17.99
N PRO A 131 3.04 14.65 18.94
CA PRO A 131 2.61 15.68 19.88
C PRO A 131 3.78 16.21 20.73
N GLU A 132 3.71 17.47 21.14
CA GLU A 132 4.74 18.09 21.97
C GLU A 132 4.88 17.35 23.32
N GLY A 133 6.13 17.13 23.75
CA GLY A 133 6.44 16.45 25.01
C GLY A 133 6.40 14.92 24.95
N ILE A 134 6.14 14.33 23.80
CA ILE A 134 6.18 12.87 23.60
C ILE A 134 7.59 12.42 23.21
N ASP A 135 8.15 11.50 23.99
CA ASP A 135 9.37 10.76 23.62
C ASP A 135 8.98 9.45 22.95
N LEU A 136 9.10 9.40 21.62
CA LEU A 136 8.73 8.22 20.82
C LEU A 136 9.42 6.94 21.25
N ASP A 137 10.62 7.00 21.84
CA ASP A 137 11.35 5.81 22.25
C ASP A 137 10.77 5.17 23.53
N GLN A 138 9.85 5.87 24.20
CA GLN A 138 9.12 5.40 25.38
C GLN A 138 7.63 5.15 25.09
N GLU A 139 7.17 5.41 23.87
CA GLU A 139 5.76 5.25 23.48
C GLU A 139 5.47 3.83 22.99
N GLU A 140 4.49 3.17 23.62
CA GLU A 140 4.02 1.86 23.15
C GLU A 140 3.42 1.96 21.74
N ASP A 141 2.61 2.99 21.48
CA ASP A 141 2.00 3.24 20.16
C ASP A 141 2.85 4.19 19.30
N TRP A 142 4.14 3.88 19.15
CA TRP A 142 5.04 4.73 18.37
C TRP A 142 4.57 4.92 16.93
N ALA A 143 3.92 3.92 16.31
CA ALA A 143 3.46 3.98 14.91
C ALA A 143 2.16 4.79 14.72
N GLY A 144 1.34 4.95 15.76
CA GLY A 144 0.07 5.68 15.69
C GLY A 144 -1.14 4.82 15.31
N VAL A 145 -1.14 3.57 15.76
CA VAL A 145 -2.17 2.56 15.51
C VAL A 145 -3.51 2.94 16.12
N ASN A 146 -3.54 3.48 17.34
CA ASN A 146 -4.80 3.80 18.00
C ASN A 146 -5.57 4.87 17.24
N GLY A 147 -6.88 4.63 17.04
CA GLY A 147 -7.79 5.61 16.48
C GLY A 147 -8.80 5.01 15.51
N VAL A 148 -9.47 5.91 14.79
CA VAL A 148 -10.41 5.56 13.73
C VAL A 148 -9.69 5.66 12.40
N TRP A 149 -9.78 4.61 11.60
CA TRP A 149 -9.20 4.49 10.27
C TRP A 149 -10.33 4.35 9.24
N THR A 150 -10.10 4.89 8.05
CA THR A 150 -10.95 4.62 6.89
C THR A 150 -10.25 3.59 6.04
N VAL A 151 -10.77 2.38 5.93
CA VAL A 151 -10.17 1.34 5.11
C VAL A 151 -10.83 1.34 3.74
N SER A 152 -10.06 1.64 2.70
CA SER A 152 -10.49 1.62 1.30
C SER A 152 -9.81 0.48 0.57
N PHE A 153 -10.56 -0.30 -0.20
CA PHE A 153 -10.01 -1.43 -0.95
C PHE A 153 -10.63 -1.57 -2.32
N CYS A 154 -9.84 -2.10 -3.25
CA CYS A 154 -10.23 -2.44 -4.61
C CYS A 154 -10.18 -3.94 -4.83
N PHE A 155 -11.02 -4.46 -5.73
CA PHE A 155 -10.83 -5.79 -6.31
C PHE A 155 -11.54 -5.90 -7.64
N VAL A 156 -11.15 -6.90 -8.41
CA VAL A 156 -11.81 -7.30 -9.64
C VAL A 156 -12.44 -8.67 -9.46
N ASP A 157 -13.43 -8.99 -10.28
CA ASP A 157 -13.94 -10.36 -10.33
C ASP A 157 -12.83 -11.31 -10.79
N HIS A 158 -12.26 -12.05 -9.85
CA HIS A 158 -11.16 -12.98 -10.08
C HIS A 158 -11.49 -14.06 -11.13
N SER A 159 -12.77 -14.38 -11.35
CA SER A 159 -13.17 -15.30 -12.43
C SER A 159 -12.77 -14.79 -13.82
N LEU A 160 -12.62 -13.47 -13.99
CA LEU A 160 -12.08 -12.85 -15.20
C LEU A 160 -10.57 -13.13 -15.35
N LEU A 161 -9.83 -13.17 -14.23
CA LEU A 161 -8.38 -13.39 -14.21
C LEU A 161 -8.01 -14.87 -14.40
N LEU A 162 -8.93 -15.78 -14.07
CA LEU A 162 -8.78 -17.24 -14.15
C LEU A 162 -9.22 -17.84 -15.50
N GLN A 163 -9.56 -17.02 -16.49
CA GLN A 163 -9.94 -17.53 -17.80
C GLN A 163 -8.80 -18.32 -18.45
N THR A 164 -9.16 -19.43 -19.11
CA THR A 164 -8.24 -20.38 -19.73
C THR A 164 -7.28 -19.69 -20.70
N GLY A 165 -5.99 -19.65 -20.34
CA GLY A 165 -4.94 -18.98 -21.12
C GLY A 165 -4.01 -18.08 -20.30
N GLY A 166 -4.31 -17.87 -19.02
CA GLY A 166 -3.49 -17.06 -18.10
C GLY A 166 -3.83 -15.57 -18.16
N PHE A 167 -3.21 -14.79 -17.27
CA PHE A 167 -3.43 -13.35 -17.16
C PHE A 167 -3.15 -12.61 -18.49
N ARG A 168 -4.13 -11.84 -18.97
CA ARG A 168 -4.01 -11.01 -20.18
C ARG A 168 -4.44 -9.59 -19.88
N GLU A 169 -3.52 -8.63 -20.08
CA GLU A 169 -3.78 -7.21 -19.82
C GLU A 169 -5.02 -6.68 -20.53
N SER A 170 -5.34 -7.18 -21.73
CA SER A 170 -6.53 -6.80 -22.48
C SER A 170 -7.85 -7.00 -21.72
N LEU A 171 -7.88 -7.91 -20.75
CA LEU A 171 -9.03 -8.16 -19.89
C LEU A 171 -9.30 -6.97 -18.96
N LEU A 172 -8.28 -6.20 -18.59
CA LEU A 172 -8.38 -5.05 -17.70
C LEU A 172 -8.85 -3.76 -18.39
N THR A 173 -9.06 -3.83 -19.71
CA THR A 173 -9.59 -2.72 -20.53
C THR A 173 -10.89 -3.09 -21.25
N GLY A 174 -11.36 -4.33 -21.08
CA GLY A 174 -12.54 -4.83 -21.78
C GLY A 174 -13.84 -4.23 -21.23
N PRO A 175 -14.95 -4.28 -21.98
CA PRO A 175 -16.25 -3.77 -21.53
C PRO A 175 -16.84 -4.56 -20.35
N ALA A 176 -16.35 -5.78 -20.10
CA ALA A 176 -16.71 -6.60 -18.96
C ALA A 176 -15.84 -6.32 -17.72
N PHE A 177 -14.79 -5.51 -17.85
CA PHE A 177 -13.93 -5.16 -16.73
C PHE A 177 -14.66 -4.22 -15.78
N GLN A 178 -14.83 -4.66 -14.55
CA GLN A 178 -15.32 -3.81 -13.47
C GLN A 178 -14.44 -4.00 -12.24
N GLU A 179 -13.86 -2.89 -11.81
CA GLU A 179 -13.08 -2.80 -10.58
C GLU A 179 -13.98 -2.22 -9.50
N MET A 180 -14.11 -2.95 -8.39
CA MET A 180 -14.98 -2.61 -7.27
C MET A 180 -14.17 -1.88 -6.22
N PHE A 181 -14.49 -0.61 -5.99
CA PHE A 181 -13.96 0.18 -4.88
C PHE A 181 -14.95 0.22 -3.72
N ARG A 182 -14.47 -0.01 -2.50
CA ARG A 182 -15.26 0.03 -1.27
C ARG A 182 -14.50 0.75 -0.18
N SER A 183 -15.22 1.28 0.80
CA SER A 183 -14.62 1.92 1.96
C SER A 183 -15.46 1.66 3.21
N MET A 184 -14.79 1.53 4.35
CA MET A 184 -15.42 1.28 5.65
C MET A 184 -14.62 1.93 6.78
N LYS A 185 -15.23 2.08 7.96
CA LYS A 185 -14.56 2.63 9.15
C LYS A 185 -14.18 1.53 10.11
N LEU A 186 -12.94 1.56 10.57
CA LEU A 186 -12.36 0.65 11.53
C LEU A 186 -11.90 1.45 12.75
N THR A 187 -12.16 0.95 13.96
CA THR A 187 -11.53 1.48 15.17
C THR A 187 -10.46 0.50 15.61
N LEU A 188 -9.20 0.95 15.64
CA LEU A 188 -8.05 0.15 16.05
C LEU A 188 -7.61 0.51 17.47
N GLN A 189 -7.20 -0.51 18.22
CA GLN A 189 -6.69 -0.38 19.57
C GLN A 189 -5.45 -1.28 19.77
N VAL A 190 -4.38 -0.67 20.27
CA VAL A 190 -3.19 -1.40 20.70
C VAL A 190 -3.52 -2.27 21.91
N THR A 191 -3.08 -3.53 21.88
CA THR A 191 -3.34 -4.50 22.94
C THR A 191 -2.09 -4.91 23.70
N SER A 192 -0.93 -4.93 23.02
CA SER A 192 0.35 -5.28 23.62
C SER A 192 1.50 -4.86 22.72
N VAL A 193 2.69 -4.80 23.30
CA VAL A 193 3.94 -4.60 22.57
C VAL A 193 4.94 -5.70 22.90
N LYS A 194 5.83 -6.00 21.95
CA LYS A 194 6.94 -6.93 22.12
C LYS A 194 8.22 -6.30 21.62
N GLU A 195 9.23 -6.22 22.48
CA GLU A 195 10.55 -5.69 22.14
C GLU A 195 11.12 -6.32 20.86
N ASP A 196 11.68 -5.46 20.01
CA ASP A 196 12.41 -5.85 18.81
C ASP A 196 13.89 -5.48 19.00
N PRO A 197 14.78 -6.46 19.26
CA PRO A 197 16.20 -6.20 19.46
C PRO A 197 16.89 -5.51 18.27
N ASN A 198 16.37 -5.69 17.05
CA ASN A 198 16.94 -5.08 15.85
C ASN A 198 16.52 -3.61 15.70
N HIS A 199 15.45 -3.19 16.38
CA HIS A 199 14.89 -1.85 16.31
C HIS A 199 14.59 -1.29 17.72
N PRO A 200 15.61 -0.93 18.52
CA PRO A 200 15.42 -0.38 19.86
C PRO A 200 14.50 0.85 19.86
N GLY A 201 13.56 0.90 20.81
CA GLY A 201 12.55 1.97 20.91
C GLY A 201 11.39 1.82 19.90
N ARG A 202 11.39 0.79 19.05
CA ARG A 202 10.32 0.49 18.09
C ARG A 202 9.85 -0.96 18.28
N PRO A 203 9.28 -1.31 19.45
CA PRO A 203 8.78 -2.66 19.69
C PRO A 203 7.68 -3.00 18.68
N ARG A 204 7.53 -4.29 18.35
CA ARG A 204 6.38 -4.76 17.57
C ARG A 204 5.09 -4.47 18.35
N ILE A 205 4.15 -3.79 17.72
CA ILE A 205 2.84 -3.45 18.27
C ILE A 205 1.84 -4.50 17.83
N TYR A 206 1.04 -5.04 18.74
CA TYR A 206 -0.12 -5.86 18.42
C TYR A 206 -1.39 -5.07 18.66
N PHE A 207 -2.40 -5.27 17.79
CA PHE A 207 -3.64 -4.53 17.87
C PHE A 207 -4.86 -5.38 17.52
N LEU A 208 -6.02 -4.89 17.97
CA LEU A 208 -7.34 -5.38 17.60
C LEU A 208 -8.16 -4.25 16.99
N GLY A 209 -9.07 -4.61 16.10
CA GLY A 209 -9.97 -3.68 15.43
C GLY A 209 -11.40 -4.16 15.38
N ALA A 210 -12.32 -3.20 15.40
CA ALA A 210 -13.74 -3.43 15.22
C ALA A 210 -14.30 -2.52 14.13
N ILE A 211 -15.08 -3.08 13.21
CA ILE A 211 -15.75 -2.33 12.15
C ILE A 211 -16.98 -1.64 12.75
N ALA A 212 -17.11 -0.32 12.54
CA ALA A 212 -18.23 0.45 13.07
C ALA A 212 -19.48 0.31 12.15
N GLU A 213 -20.40 -0.61 12.48
CA GLU A 213 -21.83 -0.84 12.11
C GLU A 213 -22.47 -0.31 10.79
N PRO A 214 -23.51 -0.96 10.17
CA PRO A 214 -24.56 -1.80 10.79
C PRO A 214 -24.82 -3.18 10.12
N SER A 215 -23.81 -3.86 9.56
CA SER A 215 -24.00 -5.26 9.15
C SER A 215 -23.97 -6.17 10.38
N ASN A 216 -24.88 -7.15 10.43
CA ASN A 216 -25.17 -8.04 11.57
C ASN A 216 -24.03 -9.00 11.96
N GLY A 217 -22.79 -8.71 11.57
CA GLY A 217 -21.61 -9.50 11.86
C GLY A 217 -20.58 -8.65 12.59
N SER A 218 -20.12 -9.11 13.75
CA SER A 218 -18.95 -8.59 14.43
C SER A 218 -17.71 -8.91 13.60
N SER A 219 -17.44 -8.11 12.57
CA SER A 219 -16.19 -8.23 11.82
C SER A 219 -15.06 -7.72 12.69
N THR A 220 -14.08 -8.58 12.90
CA THR A 220 -12.93 -8.31 13.77
C THR A 220 -11.66 -8.25 12.95
N VAL A 221 -10.77 -7.34 13.32
CA VAL A 221 -9.43 -7.23 12.78
C VAL A 221 -8.44 -7.55 13.89
N ASN A 222 -7.38 -8.29 13.60
CA ASN A 222 -6.26 -8.45 14.50
C ASN A 222 -4.96 -8.49 13.71
N GLY A 223 -3.94 -7.82 14.24
CA GLY A 223 -2.72 -7.62 13.48
C GLY A 223 -1.57 -7.13 14.33
N TYR A 224 -0.49 -6.78 13.63
CA TYR A 224 0.67 -6.18 14.22
C TYR A 224 1.32 -5.14 13.30
N VAL A 225 2.07 -4.24 13.92
CA VAL A 225 2.94 -3.27 13.26
C VAL A 225 4.38 -3.52 13.71
N CYS A 226 5.33 -3.56 12.78
CA CYS A 226 6.75 -3.68 13.07
C CYS A 226 7.61 -2.92 12.07
N MET A 227 8.90 -2.79 12.37
CA MET A 227 9.89 -2.28 11.42
C MET A 227 10.33 -3.41 10.46
N THR A 228 10.63 -3.05 9.22
CA THR A 228 11.33 -3.90 8.24
C THR A 228 12.85 -3.70 8.33
N ASP A 229 13.62 -4.57 7.69
CA ASP A 229 15.09 -4.50 7.65
C ASP A 229 15.62 -3.19 7.03
N ASP A 230 14.85 -2.54 6.15
CA ASP A 230 15.15 -1.22 5.56
C ASP A 230 14.46 -0.06 6.30
N ASN A 231 14.13 -0.25 7.58
CA ASN A 231 13.55 0.75 8.45
C ASN A 231 12.24 1.37 7.91
N GLN A 232 11.38 0.57 7.26
CA GLN A 232 10.02 0.95 6.90
C GLN A 232 9.03 0.36 7.91
N ILE A 233 7.83 0.95 8.00
CA ILE A 233 6.82 0.55 8.97
C ILE A 233 5.85 -0.39 8.27
N ARG A 234 5.94 -1.67 8.60
CA ARG A 234 5.08 -2.73 8.07
C ARG A 234 3.85 -2.92 8.94
N TRP A 235 2.73 -3.13 8.27
CA TRP A 235 1.45 -3.50 8.84
C TRP A 235 1.05 -4.87 8.30
N HIS A 236 0.72 -5.78 9.21
CA HIS A 236 0.08 -7.04 8.88
C HIS A 236 -1.20 -7.15 9.69
N PHE A 237 -2.30 -7.54 9.07
CA PHE A 237 -3.49 -7.89 9.80
C PHE A 237 -4.37 -8.88 9.04
N VAL A 238 -5.16 -9.61 9.79
CA VAL A 238 -6.22 -10.45 9.24
C VAL A 238 -7.57 -9.90 9.68
N SER A 239 -8.57 -10.10 8.82
CA SER A 239 -9.94 -9.71 9.10
C SER A 239 -10.92 -10.80 8.72
N GLY A 240 -12.07 -10.83 9.37
CA GLY A 240 -13.13 -11.77 9.06
C GLY A 240 -14.28 -11.69 10.04
N GLU A 241 -15.14 -12.70 10.02
CA GLU A 241 -16.43 -12.70 10.71
C GLU A 241 -16.49 -13.81 11.76
N GLN A 242 -17.17 -13.53 12.89
CA GLN A 242 -17.44 -14.52 13.94
C GLN A 242 -16.17 -15.23 14.47
N GLY A 243 -15.04 -14.51 14.51
CA GLY A 243 -13.75 -15.03 14.95
C GLY A 243 -13.04 -15.96 13.95
N GLN A 244 -13.55 -16.08 12.72
CA GLN A 244 -12.86 -16.74 11.61
C GLN A 244 -12.18 -15.69 10.75
N ALA A 245 -10.86 -15.78 10.61
CA ALA A 245 -10.12 -14.95 9.67
C ALA A 245 -10.43 -15.41 8.24
N ILE A 246 -10.68 -14.45 7.35
CA ILE A 246 -11.03 -14.70 5.94
C ILE A 246 -10.02 -13.99 5.03
N TRP A 247 -9.71 -12.74 5.37
CA TRP A 247 -8.81 -11.88 4.61
C TRP A 247 -7.49 -11.70 5.34
N SER A 248 -6.41 -11.66 4.57
CA SER A 248 -5.07 -11.32 5.02
C SER A 248 -4.63 -10.04 4.32
N SER A 249 -3.99 -9.12 5.03
CA SER A 249 -3.60 -7.82 4.51
C SER A 249 -2.18 -7.49 4.95
N GLU A 250 -1.41 -7.00 3.98
CA GLU A 250 -0.02 -6.60 4.11
C GLU A 250 0.14 -5.18 3.59
N GLY A 251 0.73 -4.30 4.38
CA GLY A 251 0.89 -2.91 4.00
C GLY A 251 2.12 -2.25 4.59
N VAL A 252 2.41 -1.07 4.05
CA VAL A 252 3.48 -0.19 4.48
C VAL A 252 2.88 1.16 4.80
N GLN A 253 3.15 1.68 5.99
CA GLN A 253 2.84 3.07 6.30
C GLN A 253 3.82 3.96 5.54
N VAL A 254 3.28 4.81 4.68
CA VAL A 254 4.07 5.67 3.81
C VAL A 254 4.30 7.02 4.48
N GLY A 255 5.52 7.54 4.33
CA GLY A 255 5.93 8.80 4.95
C GLY A 255 6.56 8.58 6.32
N GLY A 256 6.37 9.56 7.21
CA GLY A 256 6.92 9.56 8.55
C GLY A 256 6.16 8.69 9.54
N ILE A 257 6.75 8.53 10.73
CA ILE A 257 6.07 7.96 11.90
C ILE A 257 4.79 8.78 12.18
N ARG A 258 3.67 8.08 12.43
CA ARG A 258 2.33 8.63 12.65
C ARG A 258 1.78 9.52 11.52
N SER A 259 2.33 9.40 10.30
CA SER A 259 1.91 10.16 9.13
C SER A 259 0.42 9.94 8.80
N SER A 260 -0.28 11.02 8.44
CA SER A 260 -1.67 10.97 7.97
C SER A 260 -1.81 10.48 6.51
N TYR A 261 -0.70 10.15 5.85
CA TYR A 261 -0.73 9.47 4.56
C TYR A 261 -1.38 8.09 4.73
N GLY A 262 -1.10 7.42 5.85
CA GLY A 262 -1.68 6.13 6.17
C GLY A 262 -0.91 4.95 5.62
N VAL A 263 -1.61 3.82 5.51
CA VAL A 263 -1.04 2.53 5.09
C VAL A 263 -1.46 2.23 3.66
N LEU A 264 -0.51 1.78 2.83
CA LEU A 264 -0.75 1.26 1.49
C LEU A 264 -0.32 -0.19 1.40
N GLY A 265 -1.15 -1.03 0.79
CA GLY A 265 -0.88 -2.45 0.79
C GLY A 265 -1.70 -3.26 -0.19
N SER A 266 -1.59 -4.57 -0.03
CA SER A 266 -2.38 -5.57 -0.73
C SER A 266 -3.13 -6.44 0.26
N TRP A 267 -4.18 -7.09 -0.21
CA TRP A 267 -4.89 -8.12 0.53
C TRP A 267 -5.18 -9.34 -0.34
N THR A 268 -5.29 -10.50 0.32
CA THR A 268 -5.66 -11.82 -0.23
C THR A 268 -6.65 -12.50 0.71
N THR A 269 -7.03 -13.76 0.44
CA THR A 269 -7.58 -14.60 1.52
C THR A 269 -6.44 -15.08 2.43
N ILE A 270 -6.80 -15.67 3.57
CA ILE A 270 -5.85 -16.32 4.48
C ILE A 270 -5.26 -17.63 3.92
N PHE A 271 -5.88 -18.22 2.90
CA PHE A 271 -5.40 -19.46 2.30
C PHE A 271 -4.31 -19.19 1.27
N HIS A 272 -4.33 -18.00 0.67
CA HIS A 272 -3.38 -17.58 -0.35
C HIS A 272 -3.38 -18.54 -1.55
N ASP A 273 -4.57 -19.00 -1.94
CA ASP A 273 -4.75 -19.91 -3.07
C ASP A 273 -4.41 -19.18 -4.39
N GLU A 274 -4.03 -19.93 -5.43
CA GLU A 274 -3.70 -19.37 -6.75
C GLU A 274 -4.87 -18.57 -7.37
N ASP A 275 -6.09 -18.88 -6.92
CA ASP A 275 -7.35 -18.33 -7.36
C ASP A 275 -7.89 -17.21 -6.44
N ASP A 276 -7.11 -16.79 -5.42
CA ASP A 276 -7.54 -15.78 -4.46
C ASP A 276 -7.79 -14.41 -5.12
N PRO A 277 -8.83 -13.67 -4.69
CA PRO A 277 -8.92 -12.26 -5.00
C PRO A 277 -7.73 -11.52 -4.37
N VAL A 278 -7.08 -10.68 -5.18
CA VAL A 278 -6.09 -9.71 -4.71
C VAL A 278 -6.57 -8.32 -5.00
N GLY A 279 -6.29 -7.43 -4.05
CA GLY A 279 -6.70 -6.04 -4.16
C GLY A 279 -5.80 -5.10 -3.42
N GLU A 280 -5.86 -3.83 -3.81
CA GLU A 280 -5.21 -2.73 -3.12
C GLU A 280 -5.94 -2.41 -1.81
N LEU A 281 -5.17 -1.96 -0.82
CA LEU A 281 -5.67 -1.44 0.45
C LEU A 281 -5.05 -0.07 0.74
N VAL A 282 -5.89 0.87 1.18
CA VAL A 282 -5.47 2.15 1.77
C VAL A 282 -6.16 2.32 3.12
N GLU A 283 -5.42 2.80 4.11
CA GLU A 283 -6.04 3.33 5.34
C GLU A 283 -5.59 4.77 5.61
N PRO A 284 -6.33 5.82 5.18
CA PRO A 284 -6.02 7.19 5.58
C PRO A 284 -6.46 7.39 7.04
N ARG A 285 -5.62 8.13 7.78
CA ARG A 285 -5.88 8.54 9.17
C ARG A 285 -6.46 9.95 9.24
#